data_AF-A0A963FQV8-F1
#
_entry.id   AF-A0A963FQV8-F1
#
_cell.length_a   1.000
_cell.length_b   1.000
_cell.length_c   1.000
_cell.angle_alpha   90.00
_cell.angle_beta   90.00
_cell.angle_gamma   90.00
#
_symmetry.space_group_name_H-M   'P 1'
#
loop_
_entity.id
_entity.type
_entity.pdbx_description
1 polymer ?
#
loop_
_entity_poly.entity_id
_entity_poly.type
_entity_poly.pdbx_seq_one_letter_code
_entity_poly.pdbx_strand_id
1 'polypeptide(L)'
;MKTILSLLTGALLALPAVGIGAAAIDSIAELGRLLYFDVNLSHNRTQACATCHSPEQGFVDPRSNASGRAVSLGDDSRSLGDRNAPTAAYAAFSPNFHRNRKGVYVGGQFLDGREPDLAGQAGGPPLNPI
;
A
#
# COMPACT_ATOMS: atom_id res chain seq x y z
N MET A 1 -37.01 55.31 -28.33
CA MET A 1 -37.95 54.30 -28.85
C MET A 1 -37.57 52.93 -28.30
N LYS A 2 -38.40 52.42 -27.37
CA LYS A 2 -38.67 51.01 -27.02
C LYS A 2 -37.48 50.04 -26.81
N THR A 3 -37.06 49.96 -25.54
CA THR A 3 -36.88 48.73 -24.73
C THR A 3 -37.07 47.37 -25.42
N ILE A 4 -36.08 46.48 -25.32
CA ILE A 4 -36.30 45.04 -25.06
C ILE A 4 -35.21 44.55 -24.09
N LEU A 5 -35.61 44.42 -22.83
CA LEU A 5 -34.87 43.76 -21.75
C LEU A 5 -35.29 42.28 -21.78
N SER A 6 -34.47 41.41 -22.36
CA SER A 6 -34.75 39.97 -22.37
C SER A 6 -34.35 39.35 -21.02
N LEU A 7 -35.36 39.07 -20.20
CA LEU A 7 -35.27 38.23 -19.01
C LEU A 7 -34.89 36.80 -19.41
N LEU A 8 -33.60 36.46 -19.32
CA LEU A 8 -33.15 35.07 -19.25
C LEU A 8 -33.26 34.64 -17.77
N THR A 9 -34.45 34.21 -17.39
CA THR A 9 -34.68 33.49 -16.13
C THR A 9 -33.86 32.21 -16.14
N GLY A 10 -32.83 32.16 -15.28
CA GLY A 10 -32.00 30.98 -15.08
C GLY A 10 -32.83 29.82 -14.55
N ALA A 11 -32.89 28.74 -15.31
CA ALA A 11 -33.30 27.45 -14.79
C ALA A 11 -32.13 26.89 -13.98
N LEU A 12 -32.13 27.15 -12.66
CA LEU A 12 -31.24 26.50 -11.72
C LEU A 12 -31.68 25.02 -11.63
N LEU A 13 -31.07 24.17 -12.45
CA LEU A 13 -31.20 22.72 -12.36
C LEU A 13 -30.63 22.29 -11.01
N ALA A 14 -31.52 22.07 -10.04
CA ALA A 14 -31.18 21.43 -8.78
C ALA A 14 -30.78 19.98 -9.08
N LEU A 15 -29.48 19.74 -9.26
CA LEU A 15 -28.93 18.39 -9.24
C LEU A 15 -29.21 17.80 -7.84
N PRO A 16 -29.78 16.58 -7.76
CA PRO A 16 -29.87 15.92 -6.48
C PRO A 16 -28.44 15.71 -5.99
N ALA A 17 -28.14 16.23 -4.79
CA ALA A 17 -26.92 15.87 -4.08
C ALA A 17 -27.02 14.37 -3.78
N VAL A 18 -26.47 13.54 -4.68
CA VAL A 18 -26.20 12.15 -4.39
C VAL A 18 -25.15 12.20 -3.29
N GLY A 19 -25.60 12.01 -2.06
CA GLY A 19 -24.73 11.82 -0.92
C GLY A 19 -23.89 10.58 -1.20
N ILE A 20 -22.65 10.78 -1.63
CA ILE A 20 -21.64 9.73 -1.65
C ILE A 20 -21.36 9.44 -0.18
N GLY A 21 -22.15 8.56 0.42
CA GLY A 21 -21.83 8.02 1.73
C GLY A 21 -20.52 7.28 1.60
N ALA A 22 -19.46 7.79 2.24
CA ALA A 22 -18.24 7.01 2.41
C ALA A 22 -18.63 5.67 3.04
N ALA A 23 -18.29 4.56 2.39
CA ALA A 23 -18.51 3.25 2.96
C ALA A 23 -17.86 3.21 4.35
N ALA A 24 -18.62 2.78 5.36
CA ALA A 24 -18.10 2.66 6.70
C ALA A 24 -16.97 1.61 6.70
N ILE A 25 -15.86 1.93 7.35
CA ILE A 25 -14.76 0.98 7.54
C ILE A 25 -15.06 0.24 8.84
N ASP A 26 -15.48 -1.01 8.70
CA ASP A 26 -16.06 -1.78 9.82
C ASP A 26 -15.01 -2.35 10.78
N SER A 27 -13.72 -2.36 10.41
CA SER A 27 -12.62 -2.80 11.29
C SER A 27 -11.24 -2.27 10.89
N ILE A 28 -10.27 -2.32 11.81
CA ILE A 28 -8.86 -2.02 11.52
C ILE A 28 -8.28 -3.01 10.49
N ALA A 29 -8.72 -4.26 10.49
CA ALA A 29 -8.31 -5.24 9.49
C ALA A 29 -8.79 -4.85 8.09
N GLU A 30 -10.02 -4.35 7.98
CA GLU A 30 -10.56 -3.85 6.72
C GLU A 30 -9.83 -2.58 6.25
N LEU A 31 -9.52 -1.65 7.16
CA LEU A 31 -8.66 -0.51 6.85
C LEU A 31 -7.29 -0.97 6.33
N GLY A 32 -6.65 -1.91 7.03
CA GLY A 32 -5.36 -2.46 6.63
C GLY A 32 -5.42 -3.13 5.25
N ARG A 33 -6.52 -3.85 4.96
CA ARG A 33 -6.77 -4.42 3.64
C ARG A 33 -6.89 -3.33 2.58
N LEU A 34 -7.63 -2.26 2.83
CA LEU A 34 -7.75 -1.14 1.88
C LEU A 34 -6.38 -0.51 1.59
N LEU A 35 -5.61 -0.21 2.63
CA LEU A 35 -4.25 0.34 2.51
C LEU A 35 -3.29 -0.59 1.77
N TYR A 36 -3.43 -1.90 1.94
CA TYR A 36 -2.59 -2.91 1.28
C TYR A 36 -2.64 -2.82 -0.27
N PHE A 37 -3.79 -2.39 -0.81
CA PHE A 37 -4.00 -2.21 -2.25
C PHE A 37 -3.95 -0.73 -2.68
N ASP A 38 -3.70 0.21 -1.77
CA ASP A 38 -3.72 1.64 -2.07
C ASP A 38 -2.37 2.12 -2.63
N VAL A 39 -2.37 2.52 -3.91
CA VAL A 39 -1.18 3.06 -4.56
C VAL A 39 -0.80 4.46 -4.07
N ASN A 40 -1.71 5.18 -3.40
CA ASN A 40 -1.43 6.53 -2.89
C ASN A 40 -0.36 6.55 -1.78
N LEU A 41 0.04 5.39 -1.27
CA LEU A 41 1.16 5.23 -0.34
C LEU A 41 2.53 5.25 -1.01
N SER A 42 2.61 5.28 -2.34
CA SER A 42 3.85 5.47 -3.10
C SER A 42 3.95 6.89 -3.67
N HIS A 43 5.17 7.36 -3.89
CA HIS A 43 5.45 8.75 -4.31
C HIS A 43 4.82 9.11 -5.65
N ASN A 44 5.04 8.28 -6.68
CA ASN A 44 4.50 8.43 -8.03
C ASN A 44 3.11 7.80 -8.17
N ARG A 45 2.57 7.20 -7.10
CA ARG A 45 1.28 6.54 -7.05
C ARG A 45 1.15 5.38 -8.04
N THR A 46 2.23 4.62 -8.25
CA THR A 46 2.26 3.47 -9.16
C THR A 46 2.32 2.13 -8.43
N GLN A 47 2.60 2.14 -7.12
CA GLN A 47 2.87 0.95 -6.33
C GLN A 47 2.09 0.91 -5.02
N ALA A 48 1.58 -0.26 -4.67
CA ALA A 48 1.00 -0.59 -3.36
C ALA A 48 1.74 -1.78 -2.73
N CYS A 49 1.38 -2.18 -1.51
CA CYS A 49 1.93 -3.39 -0.88
C CYS A 49 1.69 -4.63 -1.77
N ALA A 50 0.49 -4.74 -2.32
CA ALA A 50 0.08 -5.81 -3.22
C ALA A 50 0.89 -5.91 -4.53
N THR A 51 1.56 -4.83 -4.95
CA THR A 51 2.39 -4.84 -6.18
C THR A 51 3.59 -5.77 -6.03
N CYS A 52 4.28 -5.73 -4.88
CA CYS A 52 5.41 -6.61 -4.58
C CYS A 52 5.00 -7.87 -3.81
N HIS A 53 3.81 -7.89 -3.22
CA HIS A 53 3.28 -9.01 -2.44
C HIS A 53 1.89 -9.40 -2.95
N SER A 54 1.83 -9.94 -4.17
CA SER A 54 0.58 -10.29 -4.88
C SER A 54 -0.13 -11.47 -4.20
N PRO A 55 -1.38 -11.31 -3.73
CA PRO A 55 -2.14 -12.41 -3.14
C PRO A 55 -2.28 -13.63 -4.04
N GLU A 56 -2.41 -13.41 -5.36
CA GLU A 56 -2.61 -14.44 -6.36
C GLU A 56 -1.38 -15.36 -6.50
N GLN A 57 -0.20 -14.87 -6.13
CA GLN A 57 1.06 -15.61 -6.21
C GLN A 57 1.62 -16.01 -4.85
N GLY A 58 0.79 -16.02 -3.79
CA GLY A 58 1.25 -16.35 -2.45
C GLY A 58 2.01 -15.21 -1.77
N PHE A 59 1.60 -13.97 -2.06
CA PHE A 59 2.11 -12.74 -1.45
C PHE A 59 3.61 -12.47 -1.70
N VAL A 60 4.10 -12.86 -2.88
CA VAL A 60 5.45 -12.54 -3.40
C VAL A 60 5.35 -11.71 -4.68
N ASP A 61 6.48 -11.20 -5.17
CA ASP A 61 6.52 -10.39 -6.39
C ASP A 61 6.47 -11.31 -7.64
N PRO A 62 5.42 -11.20 -8.48
CA PRO A 62 5.35 -11.95 -9.72
C PRO A 62 6.13 -11.31 -10.87
N ARG A 63 6.49 -10.03 -10.75
CA ARG A 63 7.05 -9.24 -11.84
C ARG A 63 8.48 -9.66 -12.13
N SER A 64 8.88 -9.55 -13.40
CA SER A 64 10.27 -9.69 -13.82
C SER A 64 10.83 -8.32 -14.21
N ASN A 65 12.09 -8.08 -13.91
CA ASN A 65 12.83 -6.86 -14.27
C ASN A 65 14.24 -7.21 -14.78
N ALA A 66 15.15 -6.24 -14.79
CA ALA A 66 16.54 -6.43 -15.25
C ALA A 66 17.32 -7.49 -14.45
N SER A 67 16.92 -7.79 -13.21
CA SER A 67 17.47 -8.85 -12.36
C SER A 67 16.62 -10.13 -12.39
N GLY A 68 15.78 -10.32 -13.41
CA GLY A 68 14.81 -11.41 -13.44
C GLY A 68 13.78 -11.23 -12.32
N ARG A 69 13.69 -12.23 -11.43
CA ARG A 69 12.79 -12.23 -10.25
C ARG A 69 13.55 -12.21 -8.92
N ALA A 70 14.84 -11.87 -8.94
CA ALA A 70 15.67 -11.87 -7.74
C ALA A 70 15.23 -10.79 -6.74
N VAL A 71 14.90 -9.59 -7.23
CA VAL A 71 14.53 -8.42 -6.43
C VAL A 71 13.38 -7.67 -7.09
N SER A 72 12.67 -6.84 -6.31
CA SER A 72 11.53 -6.04 -6.78
C SER A 72 11.97 -4.71 -7.38
N LEU A 73 11.22 -4.24 -8.37
CA LEU A 73 11.34 -2.89 -8.94
C LEU A 73 10.49 -1.91 -8.12
N GLY A 74 11.09 -0.78 -7.76
CA GLY A 74 10.45 0.31 -7.03
C GLY A 74 9.49 1.15 -7.86
N ASP A 75 8.82 2.09 -7.19
CA ASP A 75 7.80 3.00 -7.74
C ASP A 75 8.34 3.98 -8.80
N ASP A 76 9.65 4.24 -8.83
CA ASP A 76 10.30 5.05 -9.87
C ASP A 76 10.55 4.29 -11.18
N SER A 77 10.16 3.01 -11.23
CA SER A 77 10.39 2.10 -12.36
C SER A 77 11.87 1.93 -12.75
N ARG A 78 12.80 2.22 -11.83
CA ARG A 78 14.24 2.17 -12.07
C ARG A 78 15.01 1.51 -10.93
N SER A 79 14.67 1.86 -9.70
CA SER A 79 15.35 1.41 -8.49
C SER A 79 15.06 -0.06 -8.21
N LEU A 80 16.10 -0.78 -7.83
CA LEU A 80 16.05 -2.20 -7.48
C LEU A 80 16.62 -2.35 -6.07
N GLY A 81 15.90 -3.09 -5.23
CA GLY A 81 16.42 -3.50 -3.92
C GLY A 81 17.61 -4.47 -4.04
N ASP A 82 18.25 -4.76 -2.90
CA ASP A 82 19.32 -5.76 -2.79
C ASP A 82 18.85 -7.12 -2.25
N ARG A 83 17.55 -7.22 -1.92
CA ARG A 83 16.92 -8.39 -1.29
C ARG A 83 15.62 -8.75 -1.99
N ASN A 84 15.35 -10.05 -2.04
CA ASN A 84 14.06 -10.55 -2.51
C ASN A 84 12.93 -10.13 -1.56
N ALA A 85 11.75 -9.82 -2.11
CA ALA A 85 10.54 -9.60 -1.33
C ALA A 85 10.00 -10.97 -0.84
N PRO A 86 10.09 -11.29 0.47
CA PRO A 86 9.60 -12.56 0.99
C PRO A 86 8.07 -12.63 0.90
N THR A 87 7.49 -13.81 1.09
CA THR A 87 6.04 -13.93 1.21
C THR A 87 5.54 -13.11 2.41
N ALA A 88 4.47 -12.33 2.22
CA ALA A 88 3.76 -11.72 3.36
C ALA A 88 2.82 -12.72 4.06
N ALA A 89 2.53 -13.87 3.42
CA ALA A 89 1.75 -14.93 4.03
C ALA A 89 2.51 -15.48 5.25
N TYR A 90 1.77 -15.79 6.32
CA TYR A 90 2.31 -16.31 7.58
C TYR A 90 3.29 -15.38 8.32
N ALA A 91 3.59 -14.18 7.83
CA ALA A 91 4.50 -13.23 8.49
C ALA A 91 4.02 -12.82 9.90
N ALA A 92 2.71 -12.85 10.14
CA ALA A 92 2.11 -12.57 11.46
C ALA A 92 2.45 -13.62 12.54
N PHE A 93 3.00 -14.79 12.16
CA PHE A 93 3.46 -15.80 13.11
C PHE A 93 4.91 -15.60 13.55
N SER A 94 5.65 -14.65 12.94
CA SER A 94 6.95 -14.25 13.47
C SER A 94 6.76 -13.59 14.83
N PRO A 95 7.42 -14.06 15.91
CA PRO A 95 7.33 -13.40 17.19
C PRO A 95 8.05 -12.06 17.15
N ASN A 96 7.80 -11.20 18.14
CA ASN A 96 8.59 -9.98 18.28
C ASN A 96 10.09 -10.30 18.37
N PHE A 97 10.93 -9.45 17.78
CA PHE A 97 12.37 -9.64 17.82
C PHE A 97 12.89 -9.72 19.26
N HIS A 98 13.55 -10.81 19.62
CA HIS A 98 14.11 -11.03 20.96
C HIS A 98 15.29 -12.01 20.93
N ARG A 99 16.05 -12.06 22.02
CA ARG A 99 17.08 -13.08 22.26
C ARG A 99 16.53 -14.15 23.21
N ASN A 100 16.49 -15.39 22.78
CA ASN A 100 15.95 -16.49 23.59
C ASN A 100 16.93 -16.91 24.71
N ARG A 101 16.51 -17.86 25.57
CA ARG A 101 17.31 -18.34 26.73
C ARG A 101 18.66 -18.99 26.34
N LYS A 102 18.80 -19.47 25.10
CA LYS A 102 20.04 -20.03 24.56
C LYS A 102 20.95 -18.96 23.95
N GLY A 103 20.53 -17.70 24.00
CA GLY A 103 21.28 -16.58 23.46
C GLY A 103 21.15 -16.38 21.95
N VAL A 104 20.16 -17.01 21.31
CA VAL A 104 19.91 -16.92 19.85
C VAL A 104 18.84 -15.86 19.60
N TYR A 105 19.05 -14.98 18.61
CA TYR A 105 18.06 -14.01 18.16
C TYR A 105 16.95 -14.71 17.37
N VAL A 106 15.69 -14.35 17.64
CA VAL A 106 14.49 -14.95 17.08
C VAL A 106 13.45 -13.87 16.80
N GLY A 107 12.72 -14.02 15.71
CA GLY A 107 11.59 -13.16 15.37
C GLY A 107 11.97 -11.90 14.61
N GLY A 108 11.11 -10.90 14.71
CA GLY A 108 11.19 -9.67 13.95
C GLY A 108 10.78 -9.85 12.50
N GLN A 109 10.83 -8.74 11.77
CA GLN A 109 10.51 -8.65 10.36
C GLN A 109 11.73 -8.20 9.56
N PHE A 110 11.62 -8.33 8.23
CA PHE A 110 12.73 -8.28 7.27
C PHE A 110 13.73 -9.44 7.44
N LEU A 111 14.53 -9.69 6.39
CA LEU A 111 15.51 -10.78 6.36
C LEU A 111 16.63 -10.63 7.40
N ASP A 112 16.82 -9.43 7.95
CA ASP A 112 17.80 -9.11 9.00
C ASP A 112 17.17 -8.84 10.37
N GLY A 113 15.84 -9.00 10.52
CA GLY A 113 15.15 -8.81 11.79
C GLY A 113 15.17 -7.39 12.34
N ARG A 114 15.45 -6.37 11.51
CA ARG A 114 15.64 -4.98 11.98
C ARG A 114 14.38 -4.32 12.55
N GLU A 115 13.20 -4.80 12.16
CA GLU A 115 11.94 -4.34 12.72
C GLU A 115 11.41 -5.36 13.72
N PRO A 116 10.94 -4.93 14.89
CA PRO A 116 10.52 -5.86 15.94
C PRO A 116 9.20 -6.57 15.60
N ASP A 117 8.32 -5.96 14.79
CA ASP A 117 6.98 -6.47 14.48
C ASP A 117 6.46 -5.97 13.12
N LEU A 118 5.25 -6.41 12.74
CA LEU A 118 4.59 -6.03 11.49
C LEU A 118 4.23 -4.55 11.41
N ALA A 119 3.92 -3.89 12.54
CA ALA A 119 3.54 -2.48 12.53
C ALA A 119 4.75 -1.59 12.21
N GLY A 120 5.91 -1.88 12.81
CA GLY A 120 7.18 -1.24 12.46
C GLY A 120 7.57 -1.50 11.01
N GLN A 121 7.46 -2.77 10.56
CA GLN A 121 7.76 -3.13 9.18
C GLN A 121 6.90 -2.42 8.13
N ALA A 122 5.59 -2.25 8.39
CA ALA A 122 4.68 -1.60 7.46
C ALA A 122 5.02 -0.12 7.21
N GLY A 123 5.68 0.55 8.17
CA GLY A 123 6.11 1.95 8.02
C GLY A 123 7.33 2.14 7.12
N GLY A 124 8.11 1.09 6.86
CA GLY A 124 9.35 1.18 6.09
C GLY A 124 9.14 1.45 4.59
N PRO A 125 8.42 0.57 3.85
CA PRO A 125 8.32 0.68 2.38
C PRO A 125 7.82 2.04 1.86
N PRO A 126 6.80 2.70 2.45
CA PRO A 126 6.35 4.02 1.96
C PRO A 126 7.40 5.14 2.04
N LEU A 127 8.41 4.99 2.91
CA LEU A 127 9.45 5.98 3.16
C LEU A 127 10.80 5.62 2.51
N ASN A 128 10.92 4.42 1.95
CA ASN A 128 12.13 3.95 1.30
C ASN A 128 12.19 4.48 -0.15
N PRO A 129 13.28 5.16 -0.58
CA PRO A 129 13.38 5.69 -1.95
C PRO A 129 13.67 4.61 -3.02
N ILE A 130 13.84 3.34 -2.63
CA ILE A 130 14.17 2.21 -3.51
C ILE A 130 12.96 1.31 -3.70
#